data_AF-A0A5C3NN62-F1
#
_entry.id   AF-A0A5C3NN62-F1
#
_cell.length_a   1.000
_cell.length_b   1.000
_cell.length_c   1.000
_cell.angle_alpha   90.00
_cell.angle_beta   90.00
_cell.angle_gamma   90.00
#
_symmetry.space_group_name_H-M   'P 1'
#
loop_
_entity.id
_entity.type
_entity.pdbx_description
1 polymer ?
#
loop_
_entity_poly.entity_id
_entity_poly.type
_entity_poly.pdbx_seq_one_letter_code
_entity_poly.pdbx_strand_id
1 'polypeptide(L)'
;MHYAERVFAYQHRCKVFLLLINSDRFRVMRWDRSGVAVTESVDYCQTLAGTRALLEVLHAFSRLSRAQQGFDTSAVLLMKNSCGWKRMDLLAEDDKDDLNSAEGDTPPVIPVLSHIREMFRDSLKEGFPRYRLLVDGQEYLVAKHLFLGFGMVGRGTRGYIALEWKTQRFVFLKDCWRPGYKGVDKEGDILAKLNANGVENIPTIIRYGDVSHTE
;
A
#
# COMPACT_ATOMS: atom_id res chain seq x y z
N MET A 1 -1.19 -4.08 19.62
CA MET A 1 -0.25 -3.75 18.52
C MET A 1 -0.66 -4.38 17.19
N HIS A 2 -0.88 -5.71 17.15
CA HIS A 2 -1.21 -6.46 15.93
C HIS A 2 -2.45 -5.96 15.13
N TYR A 3 -3.40 -5.27 15.78
CA TYR A 3 -4.58 -4.72 15.09
C TYR A 3 -4.23 -3.59 14.12
N ALA A 4 -3.44 -2.60 14.55
CA ALA A 4 -3.02 -1.49 13.69
C ALA A 4 -2.18 -2.00 12.52
N GLU A 5 -1.21 -2.88 12.80
CA GLU A 5 -0.39 -3.53 11.77
C GLU A 5 -1.24 -4.26 10.73
N ARG A 6 -2.26 -5.02 11.15
CA ARG A 6 -3.20 -5.65 10.20
C ARG A 6 -3.96 -4.63 9.37
N VAL A 7 -4.45 -3.53 9.94
CA VAL A 7 -5.10 -2.48 9.14
C VAL A 7 -4.13 -1.95 8.06
N PHE A 8 -2.88 -1.69 8.43
CA PHE A 8 -1.81 -1.30 7.50
C PHE A 8 -1.31 -2.43 6.59
N ALA A 9 -1.70 -3.69 6.77
CA ALA A 9 -1.37 -4.77 5.84
C ALA A 9 -2.42 -4.86 4.72
N TYR A 10 -3.71 -4.69 5.09
CA TYR A 10 -4.83 -4.87 4.17
C TYR A 10 -5.28 -3.57 3.50
N GLN A 11 -4.99 -2.41 4.09
CA GLN A 11 -5.44 -1.10 3.58
C GLN A 11 -4.26 -0.16 3.39
N HIS A 12 -4.33 0.69 2.36
CA HIS A 12 -3.42 1.82 2.22
C HIS A 12 -3.86 2.93 3.19
N ARG A 13 -3.04 3.15 4.23
CA ARG A 13 -3.27 4.09 5.31
C ARG A 13 -2.00 4.91 5.55
N CYS A 14 -2.18 6.19 5.85
CA CYS A 14 -1.13 7.06 6.35
C CYS A 14 -1.12 7.10 7.88
N LYS A 15 -2.30 6.92 8.49
CA LYS A 15 -2.52 6.87 9.94
C LYS A 15 -3.78 6.08 10.26
N VAL A 16 -3.89 5.58 11.48
CA VAL A 16 -5.08 4.90 12.00
C VAL A 16 -5.36 5.40 13.40
N PHE A 17 -6.62 5.74 13.66
CA PHE A 17 -7.11 6.05 15.01
C PHE A 17 -7.80 4.83 15.60
N LEU A 18 -7.51 4.51 16.86
CA LEU A 18 -8.15 3.45 17.63
C LEU A 18 -8.61 3.99 18.98
N LEU A 19 -9.80 3.59 19.41
CA LEU A 19 -10.24 3.77 20.79
C LEU A 19 -9.89 2.52 21.59
N LEU A 20 -9.12 2.70 22.65
CA LEU A 20 -8.87 1.65 23.63
C LEU A 20 -9.82 1.85 24.79
N ILE A 21 -10.77 0.93 24.96
CA ILE A 21 -11.74 0.94 26.06
C ILE A 21 -11.32 -0.12 27.09
N ASN A 22 -11.10 0.34 28.32
CA ASN A 22 -10.80 -0.51 29.46
C ASN A 22 -11.78 -0.18 30.59
N SER A 23 -12.81 -1.00 30.74
CA SER A 23 -13.90 -0.77 31.71
C SER A 23 -14.58 0.58 31.48
N ASP A 24 -14.47 1.50 32.45
CA ASP A 24 -15.04 2.84 32.48
C ASP A 24 -14.11 3.90 31.89
N ARG A 25 -12.93 3.51 31.40
CA ARG A 25 -11.93 4.45 30.85
C ARG A 25 -11.67 4.22 29.37
N PHE A 26 -11.42 5.31 28.65
CA PHE A 26 -10.96 5.26 27.26
C PHE A 26 -9.65 6.02 27.04
N ARG A 27 -8.95 5.64 25.96
CA ARG A 27 -7.84 6.38 25.37
C ARG A 27 -8.00 6.43 23.86
N VAL A 28 -7.54 7.52 23.24
CA VAL A 28 -7.40 7.61 21.79
C VAL A 28 -5.96 7.30 21.43
N MET A 29 -5.76 6.39 20.48
CA MET A 29 -4.45 6.03 19.94
C MET A 29 -4.38 6.45 18.47
N ARG A 30 -3.39 7.25 18.09
CA ARG A 30 -3.08 7.57 16.69
C ARG A 30 -1.80 6.84 16.29
N TRP A 31 -1.93 5.86 15.42
CA TRP A 31 -0.83 5.07 14.85
C TRP A 31 -0.43 5.62 13.48
N ASP A 32 0.86 5.71 13.21
CA ASP A 32 1.45 5.87 11.88
C ASP A 32 2.77 5.12 11.80
N ARG A 33 3.46 5.17 10.66
CA ARG A 33 4.72 4.43 10.48
C ARG A 33 5.88 4.94 11.34
N SER A 34 5.74 6.08 12.00
CA SER A 34 6.72 6.60 12.96
C SER A 34 6.46 6.11 14.39
N GLY A 35 5.24 5.70 14.74
CA GLY A 35 4.92 5.22 16.08
C GLY A 35 3.46 5.34 16.47
N VAL A 36 3.23 5.52 17.78
CA VAL A 36 1.91 5.74 18.35
C VAL A 36 1.92 6.92 19.31
N ALA A 37 0.94 7.82 19.15
CA ALA A 37 0.59 8.81 20.15
C ALA A 37 -0.68 8.32 20.88
N VAL A 38 -0.69 8.42 22.21
CA VAL A 38 -1.79 7.95 23.05
C VAL A 38 -2.19 9.07 24.02
N THR A 39 -3.49 9.33 24.12
CA THR A 39 -4.00 10.30 25.12
C THR A 39 -3.89 9.75 26.53
N GLU A 40 -4.04 10.63 27.51
CA GLU A 40 -4.30 10.22 28.89
C GLU A 40 -5.59 9.37 28.98
N SER A 41 -5.71 8.62 30.07
CA SER A 41 -6.85 7.76 30.36
C SER A 41 -8.00 8.58 30.92
N VAL A 42 -9.16 8.58 30.27
CA VAL A 42 -10.33 9.38 30.68
C VAL A 42 -11.46 8.46 31.11
N ASP A 43 -12.00 8.69 32.31
CA ASP A 43 -13.23 8.01 32.78
C ASP A 43 -14.45 8.62 32.12
N TYR A 44 -15.10 7.87 31.24
CA TYR A 44 -16.22 8.34 30.43
C TYR A 44 -17.59 7.89 30.93
N CYS A 45 -17.63 7.05 31.96
CA CYS A 45 -18.88 6.52 32.51
C CYS A 45 -19.32 7.27 33.77
N GLN A 46 -18.37 7.66 34.63
CA GLN A 46 -18.66 8.26 35.94
C GLN A 46 -18.54 9.79 35.95
N THR A 47 -18.03 10.40 34.86
CA THR A 47 -17.84 11.85 34.79
C THR A 47 -18.53 12.46 33.56
N LEU A 48 -19.29 13.54 33.76
CA LEU A 48 -19.92 14.27 32.66
C LEU A 48 -18.88 14.80 31.67
N ALA A 49 -17.75 15.28 32.17
CA ALA A 49 -16.65 15.77 31.35
C ALA A 49 -16.04 14.67 30.47
N GLY A 50 -15.86 13.46 31.01
CA GLY A 50 -15.32 12.33 30.25
C GLY A 50 -16.32 11.76 29.25
N THR A 51 -17.61 11.66 29.59
CA THR A 51 -18.66 11.32 28.62
C THR A 51 -18.66 12.30 27.45
N ARG A 52 -18.59 13.60 27.77
CA ARG A 52 -18.49 14.67 26.76
C ARG A 52 -17.24 14.53 25.91
N ALA A 53 -16.08 14.25 26.50
CA ALA A 53 -14.83 14.05 25.76
C ALA A 53 -14.93 12.88 24.75
N LEU A 54 -15.54 11.75 25.14
CA LEU A 54 -15.75 10.63 24.23
C LEU A 54 -16.66 11.02 23.05
N LEU A 55 -17.78 11.70 23.34
CA LEU A 55 -18.71 12.17 22.30
C LEU A 55 -18.04 13.18 21.37
N GLU A 56 -17.24 14.10 21.90
CA GLU A 56 -16.49 15.09 21.11
C GLU A 56 -15.48 14.40 20.19
N VAL A 57 -14.74 13.39 20.66
CA VAL A 57 -13.83 12.62 19.81
C VAL A 57 -14.58 11.91 18.69
N LEU A 58 -15.68 11.22 19.00
CA LEU A 58 -16.47 10.49 17.99
C LEU A 58 -17.10 11.45 16.96
N HIS A 59 -17.61 12.60 17.43
CA HIS A 59 -18.17 13.63 16.57
C HIS A 59 -17.11 14.29 15.70
N ALA A 60 -15.95 14.62 16.26
CA ALA A 60 -14.84 15.17 15.49
C ALA A 60 -14.38 14.18 14.41
N PHE A 61 -14.20 12.89 14.78
CA PHE A 61 -13.77 11.86 13.85
C PHE A 61 -14.76 11.62 12.71
N SER A 62 -16.08 11.63 12.98
CA SER A 62 -17.10 11.44 11.94
C SER A 62 -17.15 12.58 10.92
N ARG A 63 -16.65 13.76 11.28
CA ARG A 63 -16.55 14.93 10.41
C ARG A 63 -15.25 15.03 9.63
N LEU A 64 -14.26 14.20 9.95
CA LEU A 64 -12.99 14.17 9.23
C LEU A 64 -13.19 13.61 7.81
N SER A 65 -12.50 14.22 6.84
CA SER A 65 -12.39 13.64 5.50
C SER A 65 -11.68 12.28 5.54
N ARG A 66 -11.77 11.49 4.47
CA ARG A 66 -11.05 10.21 4.39
C ARG A 66 -9.54 10.37 4.60
N ALA A 67 -8.93 11.39 4.01
CA ALA A 67 -7.51 11.69 4.21
C ALA A 67 -7.20 12.03 5.68
N GLN A 68 -8.05 12.84 6.32
CA GLN A 68 -7.90 13.20 7.73
C GLN A 68 -8.10 12.00 8.67
N GLN A 69 -9.01 11.07 8.35
CA GLN A 69 -9.16 9.77 9.02
C GLN A 69 -7.99 8.82 8.75
N GLY A 70 -7.08 9.18 7.84
CA GLY A 70 -5.83 8.48 7.58
C GLY A 70 -5.85 7.49 6.43
N PHE A 71 -6.87 7.51 5.56
CA PHE A 71 -6.79 6.81 4.28
C PHE A 71 -5.76 7.47 3.37
N ASP A 72 -4.95 6.66 2.70
CA ASP A 72 -4.16 7.15 1.58
C ASP A 72 -5.08 7.30 0.37
N THR A 73 -5.35 8.53 -0.04
CA THR A 73 -6.23 8.85 -1.17
C THR A 73 -5.60 8.64 -2.53
N SER A 74 -4.27 8.44 -2.59
CA SER A 74 -3.57 8.06 -3.84
C SER A 74 -3.82 6.61 -4.24
N ALA A 75 -4.26 5.78 -3.29
CA ALA A 75 -4.62 4.38 -3.49
C ALA A 75 -6.14 4.20 -3.50
N VAL A 76 -6.69 3.88 -4.67
CA VAL A 76 -8.15 3.76 -4.86
C VAL A 76 -8.56 2.30 -4.88
N LEU A 77 -9.47 1.93 -3.96
CA LEU A 77 -10.04 0.58 -3.91
C LEU A 77 -10.83 0.28 -5.20
N LEU A 78 -10.56 -0.86 -5.82
CA LEU A 78 -11.29 -1.33 -7.00
C LEU A 78 -12.58 -2.05 -6.58
N MET A 79 -13.67 -1.69 -7.24
CA MET A 79 -14.96 -2.39 -7.09
C MET A 79 -14.98 -3.65 -7.98
N LYS A 80 -15.63 -4.72 -7.52
CA LYS A 80 -15.72 -6.00 -8.26
C LYS A 80 -16.27 -5.87 -9.68
N ASN A 81 -17.15 -4.90 -9.91
CA ASN A 81 -17.75 -4.66 -11.22
C ASN A 81 -16.93 -3.72 -12.13
N SER A 82 -15.83 -3.14 -11.63
CA SER A 82 -14.98 -2.20 -12.39
C SER A 82 -14.20 -2.90 -13.51
N CYS A 83 -13.85 -2.14 -14.55
CA CYS A 83 -13.01 -2.65 -15.65
C CYS A 83 -11.64 -3.12 -15.14
N GLY A 84 -11.02 -2.38 -14.22
CA GLY A 84 -9.74 -2.75 -13.61
C GLY A 84 -9.81 -4.11 -12.91
N TRP A 85 -10.85 -4.35 -12.11
CA TRP A 85 -11.04 -5.63 -11.42
C TRP A 85 -11.12 -6.79 -12.42
N LYS A 86 -12.03 -6.69 -13.40
CA LYS A 86 -12.25 -7.73 -14.41
C LYS A 86 -11.01 -7.95 -15.27
N ARG A 87 -10.25 -6.88 -15.56
CA ARG A 87 -9.02 -6.97 -16.34
C ARG A 87 -7.93 -7.74 -15.61
N MET A 88 -7.82 -7.57 -14.29
CA MET A 88 -6.91 -8.38 -13.48
C MET A 88 -7.30 -9.86 -13.52
N ASP A 89 -8.60 -10.19 -13.44
CA ASP A 89 -9.04 -11.60 -13.56
C ASP A 89 -8.68 -12.17 -14.93
N LEU A 90 -8.97 -11.43 -16.01
CA LEU A 90 -8.66 -11.86 -17.38
C LEU A 90 -7.17 -12.13 -17.59
N LEU A 91 -6.29 -11.24 -17.11
CA LEU A 91 -4.85 -11.40 -17.30
C LEU A 91 -4.21 -12.41 -16.34
N ALA A 92 -4.94 -12.90 -15.35
CA ALA A 92 -4.47 -13.99 -14.50
C ALA A 92 -4.63 -15.37 -15.18
N GLU A 93 -5.44 -15.49 -16.23
CA GLU A 93 -5.60 -16.73 -17.00
C GLU A 93 -4.33 -17.06 -17.79
N ASP A 94 -4.03 -18.36 -17.97
CA ASP A 94 -2.87 -18.81 -18.74
C ASP A 94 -2.90 -18.27 -20.17
N ASP A 95 -1.73 -17.85 -20.66
CA ASP A 95 -1.54 -17.39 -22.03
C ASP A 95 -0.61 -18.35 -22.78
N LYS A 96 -0.95 -18.68 -24.02
CA LYS A 96 -0.15 -19.62 -24.85
C LYS A 96 1.19 -19.03 -25.27
N ASP A 97 1.28 -17.71 -25.26
CA ASP A 97 2.49 -16.97 -25.62
C ASP A 97 3.43 -16.78 -24.42
N ASP A 98 3.07 -17.27 -23.23
CA ASP A 98 3.94 -17.21 -22.06
C ASP A 98 5.19 -18.06 -22.22
N LEU A 99 6.33 -17.53 -21.79
CA LEU A 99 7.60 -18.25 -21.80
C LEU A 99 7.80 -19.00 -20.49
N ASN A 100 8.30 -20.22 -20.60
CA ASN A 100 8.83 -20.93 -19.45
C ASN A 100 10.05 -20.19 -18.89
N SER A 101 10.23 -20.26 -17.57
CA SER A 101 11.28 -19.61 -16.79
C SER A 101 12.69 -20.13 -17.08
N ALA A 102 13.14 -20.12 -18.33
CA ALA A 102 14.55 -20.22 -18.65
C ALA A 102 15.17 -18.83 -18.43
N GLU A 103 16.24 -18.74 -17.63
CA GLU A 103 17.02 -17.52 -17.47
C GLU A 103 17.52 -17.05 -18.85
N GLY A 104 16.93 -15.97 -19.35
CA GLY A 104 17.16 -15.45 -20.69
C GLY A 104 16.45 -14.11 -20.88
N ASP A 105 16.94 -13.32 -21.84
CA ASP A 105 16.60 -11.91 -22.09
C ASP A 105 15.12 -11.56 -21.88
N THR A 106 14.87 -10.37 -21.33
CA THR A 106 13.52 -9.81 -21.20
C THR A 106 12.83 -9.82 -22.56
N PRO A 107 11.77 -10.62 -22.73
CA PRO A 107 11.09 -10.71 -24.01
C PRO A 107 10.39 -9.38 -24.36
N PRO A 108 10.26 -9.04 -25.66
CA PRO A 108 9.55 -7.84 -26.06
C PRO A 108 8.04 -8.05 -25.87
N VAL A 109 7.41 -7.17 -25.07
CA VAL A 109 5.97 -6.84 -24.93
C VAL A 109 4.96 -7.99 -24.70
N ILE A 110 5.10 -9.17 -25.29
CA ILE A 110 4.03 -10.15 -25.49
C ILE A 110 4.29 -11.47 -24.75
N PRO A 111 5.52 -12.01 -24.68
CA PRO A 111 5.73 -13.14 -23.81
C PRO A 111 5.90 -12.67 -22.36
N VAL A 112 4.99 -13.06 -21.48
CA VAL A 112 5.18 -12.95 -20.02
C VAL A 112 5.87 -14.24 -19.56
N LEU A 113 6.83 -14.14 -18.64
CA LEU A 113 7.37 -15.34 -18.00
C LEU A 113 6.24 -15.99 -17.18
N SER A 114 5.94 -17.26 -17.43
CA SER A 114 4.77 -17.96 -16.85
C SER A 114 4.72 -17.86 -15.32
N HIS A 115 5.87 -17.93 -14.65
CA HIS A 115 5.96 -17.76 -13.20
C HIS A 115 5.49 -16.38 -12.71
N ILE A 116 5.70 -15.30 -13.48
CA ILE A 116 5.22 -13.95 -13.12
C ILE A 116 3.69 -13.91 -13.16
N ARG A 117 3.09 -14.57 -14.16
CA ARG A 117 1.63 -14.68 -14.27
C ARG A 117 1.05 -15.51 -13.14
N GLU A 118 1.69 -16.63 -12.79
CA GLU A 118 1.32 -17.44 -11.63
C GLU A 118 1.36 -16.61 -10.34
N MET A 119 2.44 -15.86 -10.10
CA MET A 119 2.54 -14.96 -8.95
C MET A 119 1.46 -13.87 -8.95
N PHE A 120 1.10 -13.34 -10.12
CA PHE A 120 0.01 -12.38 -10.25
C PHE A 120 -1.35 -13.02 -9.93
N ARG A 121 -1.63 -14.22 -10.46
CA ARG A 121 -2.84 -15.01 -10.17
C ARG A 121 -2.97 -15.30 -8.67
N ASP A 122 -1.90 -15.75 -8.03
CA ASP A 122 -1.86 -16.04 -6.60
C ASP A 122 -2.09 -14.78 -5.74
N SER A 123 -1.77 -13.61 -6.28
CA SER A 123 -2.05 -12.33 -5.63
C SER A 123 -3.55 -12.00 -5.59
N LEU A 124 -4.36 -12.56 -6.50
CA LEU A 124 -5.81 -12.34 -6.60
C LEU A 124 -6.61 -13.16 -5.57
N LYS A 125 -6.11 -13.24 -4.35
CA LYS A 125 -6.69 -14.03 -3.26
C LYS A 125 -8.08 -13.53 -2.85
N GLU A 126 -9.03 -14.45 -2.68
CA GLU A 126 -10.35 -14.13 -2.15
C GLU A 126 -10.26 -13.42 -0.79
N GLY A 127 -11.10 -12.39 -0.60
CA GLY A 127 -11.11 -11.57 0.62
C GLY A 127 -10.01 -10.51 0.69
N PHE A 128 -9.01 -10.53 -0.20
CA PHE A 128 -8.03 -9.45 -0.31
C PHE A 128 -8.52 -8.33 -1.26
N PRO A 129 -8.40 -7.06 -0.86
CA PRO A 129 -8.76 -5.93 -1.72
C PRO A 129 -7.78 -5.78 -2.89
N ARG A 130 -8.27 -5.21 -3.98
CA ARG A 130 -7.47 -4.77 -5.13
C ARG A 130 -7.48 -3.25 -5.19
N TYR A 131 -6.35 -2.65 -5.50
CA TYR A 131 -6.18 -1.20 -5.53
C TYR A 131 -5.64 -0.73 -6.87
N ARG A 132 -6.05 0.46 -7.28
CA ARG A 132 -5.38 1.28 -8.28
C ARG A 132 -4.48 2.27 -7.56
N LEU A 133 -3.19 2.23 -7.88
CA LEU A 133 -2.17 3.14 -7.38
C LEU A 133 -1.76 4.10 -8.49
N LEU A 134 -1.47 5.35 -8.11
CA LEU A 134 -0.92 6.36 -9.02
C LEU A 134 0.54 6.60 -8.67
N VAL A 135 1.44 6.34 -9.61
CA VAL A 135 2.88 6.60 -9.45
C VAL A 135 3.33 7.47 -10.62
N ASP A 136 3.71 8.72 -10.32
CA ASP A 136 4.21 9.68 -11.32
C ASP A 136 3.27 9.77 -12.55
N GLY A 137 1.98 10.00 -12.27
CA GLY A 137 0.93 10.15 -13.29
C GLY A 137 0.50 8.85 -14.00
N GLN A 138 1.06 7.70 -13.62
CA GLN A 138 0.77 6.41 -14.24
C GLN A 138 0.03 5.46 -13.29
N GLU A 139 -0.93 4.71 -13.84
CA GLU A 139 -1.80 3.83 -13.06
C GLU A 139 -1.30 2.39 -13.03
N TYR A 140 -1.31 1.83 -11.82
CA TYR A 140 -0.91 0.45 -11.55
C TYR A 140 -2.01 -0.24 -10.76
N LEU A 141 -2.40 -1.44 -11.17
CA LEU A 141 -3.36 -2.26 -10.43
C LEU A 141 -2.61 -3.30 -9.61
N VAL A 142 -2.91 -3.37 -8.32
CA VAL A 142 -2.29 -4.29 -7.37
C VAL A 142 -3.34 -5.06 -6.58
N ALA A 143 -3.00 -6.27 -6.15
CA ALA A 143 -3.82 -7.06 -5.23
C ALA A 143 -3.02 -7.38 -3.96
N LYS A 144 -3.03 -8.63 -3.49
CA LYS A 144 -2.26 -9.04 -2.33
C LYS A 144 -0.77 -8.85 -2.60
N HIS A 145 -0.06 -8.28 -1.63
CA HIS A 145 1.39 -8.12 -1.69
C HIS A 145 2.10 -9.48 -1.75
N LEU A 146 3.16 -9.58 -2.56
CA LEU A 146 4.10 -10.68 -2.58
C LEU A 146 4.99 -10.66 -1.33
N PHE A 147 5.40 -9.46 -0.92
CA PHE A 147 6.21 -9.22 0.27
C PHE A 147 5.57 -8.15 1.13
N LEU A 148 5.56 -8.36 2.45
CA LEU A 148 5.15 -7.38 3.44
C LEU A 148 6.22 -7.29 4.53
N GLY A 149 6.79 -6.10 4.72
CA GLY A 149 7.71 -5.81 5.81
C GLY A 149 7.00 -5.97 7.15
N PHE A 150 7.67 -6.64 8.08
CA PHE A 150 7.15 -6.90 9.42
C PHE A 150 7.06 -5.63 10.27
N GLY A 151 6.04 -5.56 11.11
CA GLY A 151 5.92 -4.54 12.14
C GLY A 151 5.14 -3.29 11.70
N MET A 152 4.59 -2.62 12.70
CA MET A 152 3.82 -1.39 12.51
C MET A 152 4.76 -0.21 12.18
N VAL A 153 5.84 -0.05 12.96
CA VAL A 153 6.81 1.06 12.86
C VAL A 153 7.86 0.75 11.81
N GLY A 154 8.26 1.76 11.04
CA GLY A 154 9.37 1.69 10.10
C GLY A 154 8.92 1.82 8.64
N ARG A 155 9.66 1.20 7.73
CA ARG A 155 9.51 1.42 6.28
C ARG A 155 8.18 0.89 5.73
N GLY A 156 7.60 -0.13 6.36
CA GLY A 156 6.31 -0.66 5.96
C GLY A 156 6.26 -1.20 4.53
N THR A 157 7.40 -1.67 4.04
CA THR A 157 7.61 -2.04 2.64
C THR A 157 6.59 -3.07 2.16
N ARG A 158 6.03 -2.87 0.99
CA ARG A 158 5.19 -3.83 0.29
C ARG A 158 5.74 -4.05 -1.12
N GLY A 159 5.85 -5.30 -1.51
CA GLY A 159 6.19 -5.69 -2.88
C GLY A 159 4.97 -6.29 -3.56
N TYR A 160 4.70 -5.92 -4.80
CA TYR A 160 3.57 -6.39 -5.59
C TYR A 160 4.03 -6.87 -6.96
N ILE A 161 3.34 -7.88 -7.49
CA ILE A 161 3.21 -8.01 -8.95
C ILE A 161 2.05 -7.10 -9.36
N ALA A 162 2.36 -6.03 -10.07
CA ALA A 162 1.41 -4.99 -10.47
C ALA A 162 1.15 -5.07 -11.97
N LEU A 163 -0.08 -4.74 -12.37
CA LEU A 163 -0.44 -4.54 -13.77
C LEU A 163 -0.36 -3.05 -14.10
N GLU A 164 0.52 -2.66 -15.00
CA GLU A 164 0.57 -1.28 -15.50
C GLU A 164 -0.54 -1.05 -16.53
N TRP A 165 -1.37 -0.03 -16.32
CA TRP A 165 -2.63 0.11 -17.04
C TRP A 165 -2.50 0.46 -18.53
N LYS A 166 -1.51 1.23 -18.97
CA LYS A 166 -1.44 1.64 -20.39
C LYS A 166 -0.90 0.53 -21.28
N THR A 167 0.18 -0.10 -20.85
CA THR A 167 0.89 -1.14 -21.59
C THR A 167 0.39 -2.54 -21.28
N GLN A 168 -0.41 -2.69 -20.21
CA GLN A 168 -0.94 -3.97 -19.74
C GLN A 168 0.16 -4.98 -19.37
N ARG A 169 1.35 -4.48 -18.99
CA ARG A 169 2.48 -5.31 -18.58
C ARG A 169 2.48 -5.56 -17.08
N PHE A 170 2.97 -6.73 -16.70
CA PHE A 170 3.33 -7.01 -15.32
C PHE A 170 4.67 -6.35 -14.97
N VAL A 171 4.70 -5.70 -13.81
CA VAL A 171 5.90 -5.09 -13.24
C VAL A 171 5.98 -5.43 -11.76
N PHE A 172 7.20 -5.42 -11.21
CA PHE A 172 7.36 -5.39 -9.77
C PHE A 172 7.17 -3.96 -9.25
N LEU A 173 6.23 -3.76 -8.33
CA LEU A 173 6.00 -2.48 -7.68
C LEU A 173 6.38 -2.56 -6.21
N LYS A 174 7.29 -1.68 -5.79
CA LYS A 174 7.70 -1.53 -4.39
C LYS A 174 7.10 -0.25 -3.81
N ASP A 175 6.28 -0.40 -2.79
CA ASP A 175 5.72 0.68 -1.97
C ASP A 175 6.47 0.71 -0.63
N CYS A 176 6.98 1.87 -0.20
CA CYS A 176 7.63 2.00 1.09
C CYS A 176 7.61 3.45 1.62
N TRP A 177 7.57 3.57 2.95
CA TRP A 177 7.66 4.84 3.67
C TRP A 177 9.12 5.29 3.77
N ARG A 178 9.52 6.27 2.97
CA ARG A 178 10.88 6.83 2.99
C ARG A 178 11.16 7.62 4.28
N PRO A 179 12.30 7.40 4.96
CA PRO A 179 12.72 8.28 6.04
C PRO A 179 13.01 9.66 5.46
N GLY A 180 12.40 10.70 6.04
CA GLY A 180 12.50 12.08 5.55
C GLY A 180 13.77 12.82 5.99
N TYR A 181 14.85 12.13 6.36
CA TYR A 181 16.08 12.79 6.84
C TYR A 181 16.91 13.36 5.69
N LYS A 182 17.63 14.46 5.96
CA LYS A 182 18.53 15.11 4.99
C LYS A 182 19.66 14.15 4.58
N GLY A 183 19.93 14.04 3.29
CA GLY A 183 21.02 13.22 2.74
C GLY A 183 20.65 11.77 2.41
N VAL A 184 19.36 11.40 2.47
CA VAL A 184 18.89 10.08 2.01
C VAL A 184 18.26 10.22 0.63
N ASP A 185 19.00 9.82 -0.40
CA ASP A 185 18.53 9.78 -1.78
C ASP A 185 17.37 8.78 -1.95
N LYS A 186 16.53 9.00 -2.96
CA LYS A 186 15.49 8.03 -3.29
C LYS A 186 16.16 6.80 -3.90
N GLU A 187 15.66 5.62 -3.53
CA GLU A 187 16.12 4.37 -4.14
C GLU A 187 15.98 4.41 -5.67
N GLY A 188 14.92 5.04 -6.18
CA GLY A 188 14.73 5.25 -7.61
C GLY A 188 15.79 6.15 -8.27
N ASP A 189 16.26 7.20 -7.60
CA ASP A 189 17.34 8.07 -8.12
C ASP A 189 18.64 7.27 -8.24
N ILE A 190 18.94 6.46 -7.22
CA ILE A 190 20.13 5.58 -7.19
C ILE A 190 20.05 4.55 -8.32
N LEU A 191 18.93 3.82 -8.44
CA LEU A 191 18.74 2.81 -9.50
C LEU A 191 18.80 3.44 -10.89
N ALA A 192 18.19 4.61 -11.10
CA ALA A 192 18.25 5.34 -12.37
C ALA A 192 19.69 5.70 -12.75
N LYS A 193 20.48 6.19 -11.79
CA LYS A 193 21.90 6.48 -12.02
C LYS A 193 22.68 5.21 -12.38
N LEU A 194 22.46 4.11 -11.68
CA LEU A 194 23.18 2.86 -11.94
C LEU A 194 22.79 2.26 -13.30
N ASN A 195 21.49 2.23 -13.65
CA ASN A 195 21.05 1.77 -14.97
C ASN A 195 21.62 2.64 -16.10
N ALA A 196 21.68 3.97 -15.93
CA ALA A 196 22.27 4.89 -16.91
C ALA A 196 23.78 4.68 -17.12
N ASN A 197 24.48 4.08 -16.16
CA ASN A 197 25.90 3.72 -16.26
C ASN A 197 26.13 2.27 -16.71
N GLY A 198 25.07 1.55 -17.10
CA GLY A 198 25.18 0.17 -17.58
C GLY A 198 25.61 -0.83 -16.51
N VAL A 199 25.35 -0.55 -15.23
CA VAL A 199 25.63 -1.50 -14.15
C VAL A 199 24.70 -2.70 -14.30
N GLU A 200 25.29 -3.89 -14.40
CA GLU A 200 24.57 -5.15 -14.56
C GLU A 200 24.10 -5.74 -13.21
N ASN A 201 23.22 -6.74 -13.26
CA ASN A 201 22.71 -7.49 -12.09
C ASN A 201 21.97 -6.65 -11.04
N ILE A 202 21.33 -5.57 -11.48
CA ILE A 202 20.47 -4.73 -10.65
C ILE A 202 19.07 -4.61 -11.29
N PRO A 203 18.03 -4.28 -10.51
CA PRO A 203 16.71 -4.04 -11.08
C PRO A 203 16.73 -2.92 -12.13
N THR A 204 16.03 -3.14 -13.24
CA THR A 204 15.73 -2.09 -14.21
C THR A 204 14.65 -1.18 -13.68
N ILE A 205 14.96 0.10 -13.50
CA ILE A 205 13.98 1.10 -13.10
C ILE A 205 13.09 1.46 -14.29
N ILE A 206 11.78 1.29 -14.12
CA ILE A 206 10.79 1.71 -15.12
C ILE A 206 10.24 3.09 -14.76
N ARG A 207 9.90 3.29 -13.48
CA ARG A 207 9.33 4.52 -12.92
C ARG A 207 9.48 4.52 -11.41
N TYR A 208 9.53 5.69 -10.81
CA TYR A 208 9.52 5.89 -9.37
C TYR A 208 9.04 7.31 -9.07
N GLY A 209 8.58 7.53 -7.84
CA GLY A 209 8.14 8.84 -7.39
C GLY A 209 7.76 8.80 -5.92
N ASP A 210 7.73 9.97 -5.29
CA ASP A 210 7.07 10.08 -3.98
C ASP A 210 5.57 10.18 -4.21
N VAL A 211 4.79 9.61 -3.30
CA VAL A 211 3.35 9.80 -3.29
C VAL A 211 3.07 11.18 -2.70
N SER A 212 2.60 12.11 -3.53
CA SER A 212 2.14 13.42 -3.06
C SER A 212 0.74 13.28 -2.44
N HIS A 213 0.59 13.64 -1.17
CA HIS A 213 -0.73 13.85 -0.59
C HIS A 213 -1.16 15.28 -0.89
N THR A 214 -2.30 15.46 -1.58
CA THR A 214 -3.00 16.74 -1.58
C THR A 214 -3.64 16.90 -0.20
N GLU A 215 -3.17 17.88 0.59
CA GLU A 215 -3.79 18.28 1.86
C GLU A 215 -5.21 18.84 1.65
#